data_AF-A0A317LU64-F1
#
_entry.id   AF-A0A317LU64-F1
#
_cell.length_a   1.000
_cell.length_b   1.000
_cell.length_c   1.000
_cell.angle_alpha   90.00
_cell.angle_beta   90.00
_cell.angle_gamma   90.00
#
_symmetry.space_group_name_H-M   'P 1'
#
loop_
_entity.id
_entity.type
_entity.pdbx_description
1 polymer ?
#
loop_
_entity_poly.entity_id
_entity_poly.type
_entity_poly.pdbx_seq_one_letter_code
_entity_poly.pdbx_strand_id
1 'polypeptide(L)'
;MSVLDRAALRRLALLPSACLLLSSCAPDGGAVGAVATGHFSARHQFPVVLVSWCGESPPARIELASEDHGWRLNATREFEGDRLEVDLGAPGEDWTITDLDGDPAYRVVPDSPETEYTLGVTSAAALEEEAEHDIATLGFDTELLAADDGVYLGTHTSGEGALVGTDEFPPEC
;
A
#
# COMPACT_ATOMS: atom_id res chain seq x y z
N MET A 1 -54.05 41.51 19.40
CA MET A 1 -53.29 40.92 18.28
C MET A 1 -51.90 41.53 18.32
N SER A 2 -50.92 40.81 18.87
CA SER A 2 -49.56 41.32 19.08
C SER A 2 -48.62 40.70 18.05
N VAL A 3 -47.96 41.58 17.28
CA VAL A 3 -46.99 41.28 16.25
C VAL A 3 -45.62 41.18 16.93
N LEU A 4 -45.38 40.09 17.65
CA LEU A 4 -44.08 39.86 18.28
C LEU A 4 -43.62 38.42 18.01
N ASP A 5 -42.45 38.36 17.38
CA ASP A 5 -41.52 37.24 17.32
C ASP A 5 -41.84 36.03 16.45
N ARG A 6 -42.03 36.30 15.15
CA ARG A 6 -41.63 35.37 14.07
C ARG A 6 -40.12 35.38 13.78
N ALA A 7 -39.35 36.25 14.44
CA ALA A 7 -37.94 36.49 14.13
C ALA A 7 -36.97 35.59 14.93
N ALA A 8 -37.41 34.99 16.04
CA ALA A 8 -36.54 34.16 16.90
C ALA A 8 -36.28 32.74 16.36
N LEU A 9 -37.14 32.21 15.49
CA LEU A 9 -37.04 30.83 14.99
C LEU A 9 -36.07 30.65 13.79
N ARG A 10 -35.50 31.72 13.25
CA ARG A 10 -34.65 31.67 12.05
C ARG A 10 -33.15 31.53 12.30
N ARG A 11 -32.70 31.52 13.56
CA ARG A 11 -31.25 31.56 13.92
C ARG A 11 -30.65 30.23 14.40
N LEU A 12 -31.35 29.11 14.28
CA LEU A 12 -30.88 27.79 14.74
C LEU A 12 -30.55 26.79 13.62
N ALA A 13 -30.54 27.21 12.35
CA ALA A 13 -30.36 26.30 11.20
C ALA A 13 -28.98 26.40 10.52
N LEU A 14 -28.01 27.07 11.13
CA LEU A 14 -26.68 27.29 10.54
C LEU A 14 -25.61 26.96 11.57
N LEU A 15 -25.35 25.65 11.75
CA LEU A 15 -24.18 24.99 12.33
C LEU A 15 -24.62 23.56 12.73
N PRO A 16 -24.04 22.43 12.22
CA PRO A 16 -22.81 22.29 11.45
C PRO A 16 -22.97 21.37 10.22
N SER A 17 -22.96 21.93 9.00
CA SER A 17 -22.58 21.17 7.79
C SER A 17 -21.05 20.94 7.71
N ALA A 18 -20.32 21.22 8.80
CA ALA A 18 -18.87 21.10 8.90
C ALA A 18 -18.39 19.71 9.35
N CYS A 19 -19.28 18.73 9.55
CA CYS A 19 -18.91 17.35 9.91
C CYS A 19 -18.86 16.38 8.72
N LEU A 20 -19.08 16.83 7.49
CA LEU A 20 -19.07 15.97 6.29
C LEU A 20 -17.72 15.96 5.55
N LEU A 21 -16.67 16.50 6.16
CA LEU A 21 -15.29 16.46 5.65
C LEU A 21 -14.34 15.85 6.68
N LEU A 22 -14.83 14.88 7.46
CA LEU A 22 -13.93 13.85 7.97
C LEU A 22 -13.62 13.00 6.74
N SER A 23 -12.50 13.32 6.09
CA SER A 23 -11.87 12.50 5.06
C SER A 23 -11.98 11.05 5.49
N SER A 24 -12.60 10.24 4.63
CA SER A 24 -12.87 8.84 4.82
C SER A 24 -11.58 8.04 4.77
N CYS A 25 -10.62 8.30 5.66
CA CYS A 25 -9.71 7.25 6.05
C CYS A 25 -10.59 6.16 6.68
N ALA A 26 -10.99 5.17 5.89
CA ALA A 26 -11.42 3.90 6.44
C ALA A 26 -10.30 3.47 7.40
N PRO A 27 -10.62 2.99 8.61
CA PRO A 27 -9.61 2.67 9.62
C PRO A 27 -8.56 1.66 9.11
N ASP A 28 -8.89 0.93 8.05
CA ASP A 28 -8.08 -0.15 7.46
C ASP A 28 -7.74 0.09 5.97
N GLY A 29 -7.91 1.32 5.45
CA GLY A 29 -7.83 1.62 4.01
C GLY A 29 -6.41 1.94 3.53
N GLY A 30 -5.69 0.95 3.02
CA GLY A 30 -4.40 1.12 2.34
C GLY A 30 -4.43 0.73 0.86
N ALA A 31 -3.43 1.20 0.11
CA ALA A 31 -3.21 0.83 -1.27
C ALA A 31 -1.72 0.58 -1.51
N VAL A 32 -1.41 -0.49 -2.24
CA VAL A 32 -0.05 -0.78 -2.67
C VAL A 32 0.01 -0.78 -4.19
N GLY A 33 0.94 -0.03 -4.74
CA GLY A 33 1.23 0.03 -6.17
C GLY A 33 2.60 -0.57 -6.45
N ALA A 34 2.77 -1.25 -7.59
CA ALA A 34 4.08 -1.59 -8.13
C ALA A 34 4.31 -0.80 -9.42
N VAL A 35 5.44 -0.09 -9.48
CA VAL A 35 5.88 0.64 -10.68
C VAL A 35 6.97 -0.17 -11.36
N ALA A 36 6.72 -0.48 -12.63
CA ALA A 36 7.76 -1.01 -13.46
C ALA A 36 8.62 0.11 -14.02
N THR A 37 9.89 0.13 -13.63
CA THR A 37 10.84 1.09 -14.14
C THR A 37 11.76 0.40 -15.16
N GLY A 38 11.30 0.31 -16.40
CA GLY A 38 12.05 -0.22 -17.54
C GLY A 38 11.90 -1.74 -17.78
N HIS A 39 12.50 -2.22 -18.88
CA HIS A 39 12.49 -3.65 -19.20
C HIS A 39 13.31 -4.45 -18.19
N PHE A 40 12.79 -5.61 -17.75
CA PHE A 40 13.56 -6.63 -17.03
C PHE A 40 14.82 -6.98 -17.83
N SER A 41 15.93 -6.30 -17.53
CA SER A 41 17.23 -6.60 -18.11
C SER A 41 17.83 -7.82 -17.39
N ALA A 42 18.91 -8.40 -17.94
CA ALA A 42 19.65 -9.53 -17.35
C ALA A 42 20.21 -9.29 -15.92
N ARG A 43 19.96 -8.11 -15.32
CA ARG A 43 20.26 -7.79 -13.92
C ARG A 43 19.07 -8.01 -12.96
N HIS A 44 17.89 -8.41 -13.46
CA HIS A 44 16.73 -8.89 -12.70
C HIS A 44 16.44 -8.06 -11.43
N GLN A 45 15.95 -6.84 -11.60
CA GLN A 45 15.58 -5.95 -10.48
C GLN A 45 14.07 -6.03 -10.29
N PHE A 46 13.62 -6.31 -9.07
CA PHE A 46 12.20 -6.17 -8.71
C PHE A 46 11.70 -4.73 -8.93
N PRO A 47 10.39 -4.53 -9.11
CA PRO A 47 9.82 -3.20 -9.29
C PRO A 47 10.01 -2.35 -8.03
N VAL A 48 9.85 -1.04 -8.19
CA VAL A 48 9.68 -0.13 -7.08
C VAL A 48 8.24 -0.24 -6.59
N VAL A 49 8.07 -0.52 -5.30
CA VAL A 49 6.76 -0.55 -4.66
C VAL A 49 6.44 0.83 -4.09
N LEU A 50 5.26 1.32 -4.40
CA LEU A 50 4.67 2.50 -3.79
C LEU A 50 3.61 2.04 -2.80
N VAL A 51 3.82 2.30 -1.52
CA VAL A 51 2.84 2.04 -0.47
C VAL A 51 2.16 3.36 -0.13
N SER A 52 0.83 3.37 -0.09
CA SER A 52 0.02 4.46 0.45
C SER A 52 -0.87 3.92 1.55
N TRP A 53 -1.00 4.68 2.65
CA TRP A 53 -1.84 4.27 3.76
C TRP A 53 -2.64 5.45 4.31
N CYS A 54 -3.75 5.11 4.95
CA CYS A 54 -4.57 6.04 5.70
C CYS A 54 -4.49 5.76 7.20
N GLY A 55 -4.68 6.80 8.01
CA GLY A 55 -4.65 6.67 9.46
C GLY A 55 -3.24 6.81 10.04
N GLU A 56 -3.08 6.28 11.25
CA GLU A 56 -1.87 6.52 12.08
C GLU A 56 -0.88 5.35 12.06
N SER A 57 -1.21 4.25 11.37
CA SER A 57 -0.41 3.02 11.37
C SER A 57 0.40 2.91 10.06
N PRO A 58 1.69 3.26 10.05
CA PRO A 58 2.53 3.14 8.87
C PRO A 58 2.83 1.66 8.54
N PRO A 59 3.31 1.37 7.32
CA PRO A 59 3.75 0.01 6.97
C PRO A 59 4.92 -0.43 7.84
N ALA A 60 4.78 -1.60 8.45
CA ALA A 60 5.80 -2.21 9.30
C ALA A 60 6.42 -3.46 8.67
N ARG A 61 5.71 -4.11 7.75
CA ARG A 61 6.21 -5.28 7.02
C ARG A 61 5.70 -5.31 5.60
N ILE A 62 6.58 -5.78 4.71
CA ILE A 62 6.26 -6.15 3.33
C ILE A 62 6.62 -7.63 3.15
N GLU A 63 5.67 -8.43 2.69
CA GLU A 63 5.89 -9.82 2.32
C GLU A 63 5.76 -9.97 0.82
N LEU A 64 6.68 -10.72 0.22
CA LEU A 64 6.68 -11.05 -1.19
C LEU A 64 6.80 -12.56 -1.32
N ALA A 65 5.73 -13.22 -1.76
CA ALA A 65 5.65 -14.68 -1.80
C ALA A 65 5.32 -15.16 -3.21
N SER A 66 5.96 -16.26 -3.62
CA SER A 66 5.61 -17.09 -4.77
C SER A 66 5.32 -18.52 -4.28
N GLU A 67 5.01 -19.46 -5.18
CA GLU A 67 4.77 -20.86 -4.80
C GLU A 67 5.98 -21.52 -4.11
N ASP A 68 7.21 -21.18 -4.55
CA ASP A 68 8.42 -21.91 -4.16
C ASP A 68 9.34 -21.13 -3.19
N HIS A 69 9.19 -19.81 -3.09
CA HIS A 69 10.03 -18.96 -2.26
C HIS A 69 9.38 -17.61 -1.95
N GLY A 70 9.92 -16.90 -0.97
CA GLY A 70 9.52 -15.53 -0.69
C GLY A 70 10.48 -14.81 0.24
N TRP A 71 10.20 -13.53 0.44
CA TRP A 71 10.95 -12.65 1.31
C TRP A 71 10.02 -11.87 2.21
N ARG A 72 10.56 -11.50 3.36
CA ARG A 72 9.93 -10.63 4.34
C ARG A 72 10.84 -9.46 4.64
N LEU A 73 10.36 -8.25 4.40
CA LEU A 73 11.02 -7.01 4.77
C LEU A 73 10.33 -6.49 6.03
N ASN A 74 11.07 -6.34 7.12
CA ASN A 74 10.57 -5.74 8.36
C ASN A 74 11.19 -4.36 8.54
N ALA A 75 10.36 -3.36 8.79
CA ALA A 75 10.80 -2.00 9.00
C ALA A 75 11.68 -1.92 10.27
N THR A 76 12.80 -1.21 10.17
CA THR A 76 13.72 -0.98 11.32
C THR A 76 13.42 0.32 12.04
N ARG A 77 12.54 1.15 11.46
CA ARG A 77 12.05 2.42 11.99
C ARG A 77 10.59 2.64 11.60
N GLU A 78 9.97 3.61 12.23
CA GLU A 78 8.66 4.11 11.81
C GLU A 78 8.80 5.07 10.62
N PHE A 79 7.81 5.06 9.74
CA PHE A 79 7.72 5.99 8.61
C PHE A 79 6.71 7.09 8.91
N GLU A 80 7.04 8.33 8.54
CA GLU A 80 6.15 9.49 8.65
C GLU A 80 5.44 9.75 7.32
N GLY A 81 4.24 10.34 7.38
CA GLY A 81 3.43 10.67 6.21
C GLY A 81 2.37 9.62 5.89
N ASP A 82 2.00 9.54 4.62
CA ASP A 82 0.94 8.71 4.06
C ASP A 82 1.40 7.89 2.84
N ARG A 83 2.68 8.03 2.46
CA ARG A 83 3.27 7.36 1.30
C ARG A 83 4.72 6.97 1.54
N LEU A 84 5.10 5.81 0.99
CA LEU A 84 6.43 5.25 1.05
C LEU A 84 6.79 4.63 -0.30
N GLU A 85 8.03 4.84 -0.73
CA GLU A 85 8.60 4.20 -1.91
C GLU A 85 9.67 3.21 -1.46
N VAL A 86 9.58 1.96 -1.94
CA VAL A 86 10.49 0.88 -1.58
C VAL A 86 11.02 0.24 -2.85
N ASP A 87 12.32 0.37 -3.09
CA ASP A 87 13.02 -0.43 -4.11
C ASP A 87 13.22 -1.84 -3.54
N LEU A 88 12.43 -2.80 -4.01
CA LEU A 88 12.53 -4.18 -3.52
C LEU A 88 13.89 -4.82 -3.85
N GLY A 89 14.55 -4.41 -4.94
CA GLY A 89 15.88 -4.89 -5.30
C GLY A 89 16.99 -4.34 -4.39
N ALA A 90 16.77 -3.16 -3.80
CA ALA A 90 17.69 -2.53 -2.85
C ALA A 90 16.94 -1.71 -1.76
N PRO A 91 16.27 -2.36 -0.79
CA PRO A 91 15.39 -1.66 0.16
C PRO A 91 16.08 -0.66 1.09
N GLY A 92 17.41 -0.79 1.27
CA GLY A 92 18.20 0.09 2.12
C GLY A 92 18.20 -0.32 3.60
N GLU A 93 18.66 0.60 4.46
CA GLU A 93 18.86 0.35 5.91
C GLU A 93 17.58 0.40 6.75
N ASP A 94 16.51 0.94 6.16
CA ASP A 94 15.19 1.04 6.79
C ASP A 94 14.48 -0.32 6.87
N TRP A 95 15.06 -1.36 6.29
CA TRP A 95 14.47 -2.69 6.18
C TRP A 95 15.46 -3.79 6.55
N THR A 96 15.02 -4.74 7.36
CA THR A 96 15.68 -6.03 7.53
C THR A 96 14.99 -7.06 6.64
N ILE A 97 15.77 -7.80 5.84
CA ILE A 97 15.25 -8.77 4.89
C ILE A 97 15.52 -10.19 5.42
N THR A 98 14.49 -11.01 5.47
CA THR A 98 14.59 -12.46 5.67
C THR A 98 13.88 -13.19 4.54
N ASP A 99 14.16 -14.47 4.37
CA ASP A 99 13.22 -15.34 3.66
C ASP A 99 12.00 -15.68 4.55
N LEU A 100 11.09 -16.51 4.03
CA LEU A 100 9.89 -16.94 4.75
C LEU A 100 10.21 -17.89 5.92
N ASP A 101 11.34 -18.61 5.86
CA ASP A 101 11.85 -19.47 6.94
C ASP A 101 12.53 -18.66 8.07
N GLY A 102 12.81 -17.39 7.82
CA GLY A 102 13.40 -16.45 8.78
C GLY A 102 14.93 -16.35 8.68
N ASP A 103 15.54 -16.98 7.67
CA ASP A 103 16.96 -16.84 7.41
C ASP A 103 17.26 -15.46 6.81
N PRO A 104 18.38 -14.82 7.20
CA PRO A 104 18.71 -13.47 6.75
C PRO A 104 19.03 -13.44 5.26
N ALA A 105 18.44 -12.48 4.56
CA ALA A 105 18.70 -12.19 3.16
C ALA A 105 19.32 -10.79 3.01
N TYR A 106 20.09 -10.58 1.94
CA TYR A 106 20.73 -9.28 1.66
C TYR A 106 20.03 -8.49 0.56
N ARG A 107 19.18 -9.15 -0.23
CA ARG A 107 18.41 -8.56 -1.33
C ARG A 107 17.26 -9.48 -1.72
N VAL A 108 16.24 -8.90 -2.33
CA VAL A 108 15.15 -9.61 -3.00
C VAL A 108 15.55 -9.80 -4.47
N VAL A 109 15.41 -11.00 -5.03
CA VAL A 109 15.83 -11.29 -6.42
C VAL A 109 14.77 -12.15 -7.09
N PRO A 110 14.15 -11.73 -8.20
CA PRO A 110 13.12 -12.53 -8.83
C PRO A 110 13.74 -13.80 -9.40
N ASP A 111 13.00 -14.90 -9.30
CA ASP A 111 13.46 -16.19 -9.81
C ASP A 111 13.43 -16.21 -11.35
N SER A 112 12.33 -15.73 -11.93
CA SER A 112 12.16 -15.61 -13.37
C SER A 112 11.25 -14.42 -13.71
N PRO A 113 11.25 -13.90 -14.95
CA PRO A 113 10.33 -12.85 -15.38
C PRO A 113 8.86 -13.29 -15.37
N GLU A 114 8.58 -14.60 -15.47
CA GLU A 114 7.22 -15.15 -15.52
C GLU A 114 6.71 -15.57 -14.13
N THR A 115 7.53 -15.42 -13.08
CA THR A 115 7.15 -15.84 -11.73
C THR A 115 6.07 -14.92 -11.19
N GLU A 116 4.95 -15.51 -10.78
CA GLU A 116 3.87 -14.82 -10.09
C GLU A 116 4.25 -14.59 -8.61
N TYR A 117 4.00 -13.37 -8.16
CA TYR A 117 4.25 -12.95 -6.79
C TYR A 117 3.00 -12.31 -6.19
N THR A 118 2.74 -12.66 -4.93
CA THR A 118 1.83 -11.93 -4.06
C THR A 118 2.65 -11.01 -3.17
N LEU A 119 2.46 -9.71 -3.34
CA LEU A 119 3.01 -8.68 -2.48
C LEU A 119 1.95 -8.25 -1.47
N GLY A 120 2.26 -8.42 -0.20
CA GLY A 120 1.40 -8.02 0.90
C GLY A 120 2.06 -6.99 1.81
N VAL A 121 1.28 -6.03 2.27
CA VAL A 121 1.77 -4.97 3.17
C VAL A 121 0.97 -4.96 4.44
N THR A 122 1.65 -4.89 5.58
CA THR A 122 1.01 -4.88 6.90
C THR A 122 1.48 -3.74 7.78
N SER A 123 0.58 -3.26 8.64
CA SER A 123 0.88 -2.23 9.64
C SER A 123 1.50 -2.81 10.91
N ALA A 124 1.28 -4.10 11.16
CA ALA A 124 1.87 -4.83 12.29
C ALA A 124 3.14 -5.59 11.89
N ALA A 125 4.19 -5.47 12.71
CA ALA A 125 5.45 -6.19 12.55
C ALA A 125 5.41 -7.65 13.05
N ALA A 126 4.28 -8.16 13.56
CA ALA A 126 4.15 -9.47 14.21
C ALA A 126 3.23 -10.45 13.43
N LEU A 127 3.51 -11.75 13.56
CA LEU A 127 2.89 -12.89 12.86
C LEU A 127 1.48 -13.23 13.39
N GLU A 128 0.61 -12.24 13.58
CA GLU A 128 -0.79 -12.55 13.88
C GLU A 128 -1.48 -12.87 12.54
N GLU A 129 -2.13 -14.03 12.41
CA GLU A 129 -2.86 -14.44 11.20
C GLU A 129 -3.96 -13.42 10.83
N GLU A 130 -4.45 -12.64 11.80
CA GLU A 130 -5.40 -11.54 11.62
C GLU A 130 -4.77 -10.27 11.06
N ALA A 131 -3.43 -10.17 11.01
CA ALA A 131 -2.67 -9.06 10.44
C ALA A 131 -2.12 -9.39 9.03
N GLU A 132 -2.54 -10.51 8.43
CA GLU A 132 -2.19 -10.87 7.06
C GLU A 132 -2.81 -9.84 6.10
N HIS A 133 -1.99 -8.86 5.72
CA HIS A 133 -2.26 -7.82 4.72
C HIS A 133 -3.37 -6.81 5.07
N ASP A 134 -3.33 -6.29 6.30
CA ASP A 134 -4.26 -5.27 6.80
C ASP A 134 -4.15 -3.89 6.10
N ILE A 135 -3.07 -3.64 5.34
CA ILE A 135 -2.94 -2.44 4.49
C ILE A 135 -3.42 -2.73 3.06
N ALA A 136 -2.78 -3.66 2.36
CA ALA A 136 -3.14 -4.04 0.99
C ALA A 136 -2.38 -5.29 0.51
N THR A 137 -2.91 -5.93 -0.54
CA THR A 137 -2.28 -7.04 -1.27
C THR A 137 -2.30 -6.77 -2.78
N LEU A 138 -1.26 -7.22 -3.49
CA LEU A 138 -1.10 -7.10 -4.93
C LEU A 138 -0.47 -8.38 -5.52
N GLY A 139 -1.23 -9.11 -6.34
CA GLY A 139 -0.70 -10.24 -7.11
C GLY A 139 -0.24 -9.83 -8.51
N PHE A 140 1.02 -10.06 -8.88
CA PHE A 140 1.56 -9.68 -10.20
C PHE A 140 2.61 -10.68 -10.68
N ASP A 141 2.81 -10.79 -11.99
CA ASP A 141 4.04 -11.34 -12.54
C ASP A 141 4.99 -10.21 -12.96
N THR A 142 6.30 -10.51 -12.94
CA THR A 142 7.33 -9.50 -13.23
C THR A 142 7.33 -9.05 -14.70
N GLU A 143 6.88 -9.87 -15.65
CA GLU A 143 6.81 -9.52 -17.06
C GLU A 143 5.73 -8.46 -17.34
N LEU A 144 4.53 -8.65 -16.78
CA LEU A 144 3.40 -7.73 -16.88
C LEU A 144 3.76 -6.35 -16.35
N LEU A 145 4.47 -6.30 -15.23
CA LEU A 145 4.98 -5.03 -14.73
C LEU A 145 5.86 -4.37 -15.80
N ALA A 146 6.90 -5.05 -16.30
CA ALA A 146 7.84 -4.42 -17.24
C ALA A 146 7.32 -4.18 -18.67
N ALA A 147 6.14 -4.68 -19.02
CA ALA A 147 5.57 -4.55 -20.36
C ALA A 147 4.76 -3.26 -20.56
N ASP A 148 4.09 -2.79 -19.51
CA ASP A 148 3.08 -1.72 -19.61
C ASP A 148 3.50 -0.44 -18.88
N ASP A 149 3.30 0.71 -19.53
CA ASP A 149 3.42 2.01 -18.87
C ASP A 149 2.25 2.20 -17.89
N GLY A 150 2.49 2.09 -16.58
CA GLY A 150 1.47 2.29 -15.56
C GLY A 150 1.89 1.87 -14.14
N VAL A 151 0.92 1.93 -13.21
CA VAL A 151 1.07 1.43 -11.83
C VAL A 151 0.10 0.29 -11.63
N TYR A 152 0.60 -0.87 -11.23
CA TYR A 152 -0.26 -2.00 -10.89
C TYR A 152 -0.67 -1.89 -9.43
N LEU A 153 -1.96 -1.73 -9.18
CA LEU A 153 -2.54 -1.31 -7.90
C LEU A 153 -3.31 -2.44 -7.23
N GLY A 154 -3.05 -2.66 -5.95
CA GLY A 154 -3.79 -3.57 -5.07
C GLY A 154 -4.28 -2.86 -3.83
N THR A 155 -5.38 -3.35 -3.27
CA THR A 155 -6.02 -2.83 -2.05
C THR A 155 -6.29 -3.98 -1.10
N HIS A 156 -6.67 -3.71 0.15
CA HIS A 156 -7.11 -4.76 1.07
C HIS A 156 -8.40 -5.48 0.62
N THR A 157 -9.13 -4.95 -0.38
CA THR A 157 -10.44 -5.46 -0.83
C THR A 157 -10.37 -6.38 -2.04
N SER A 158 -9.27 -6.40 -2.78
CA SER A 158 -9.11 -7.21 -3.99
C SER A 158 -7.68 -7.71 -4.14
N GLY A 159 -7.52 -9.03 -4.29
CA GLY A 159 -6.21 -9.67 -4.52
C GLY A 159 -5.72 -9.61 -5.97
N GLU A 160 -6.62 -9.37 -6.93
CA GLU A 160 -6.25 -9.13 -8.33
C GLU A 160 -5.98 -7.63 -8.50
N GLY A 161 -4.73 -7.27 -8.77
CA GLY A 161 -4.39 -5.87 -8.98
C GLY A 161 -5.02 -5.28 -10.25
N ALA A 162 -5.09 -3.97 -10.33
CA ALA A 162 -5.57 -3.23 -11.48
C ALA A 162 -4.50 -2.28 -12.00
N LEU A 163 -4.34 -2.20 -13.32
CA LEU A 163 -3.45 -1.20 -13.93
C LEU A 163 -4.13 0.18 -13.91
N VAL A 164 -3.46 1.17 -13.34
CA VAL A 164 -3.92 2.57 -13.29
C VAL A 164 -2.83 3.52 -13.82
N GLY A 165 -3.22 4.74 -14.21
CA GLY A 165 -2.26 5.80 -14.56
C GLY A 165 -1.41 6.21 -13.36
N THR A 166 -0.16 6.67 -13.62
CA THR A 166 0.73 7.13 -12.54
C THR A 166 0.17 8.36 -11.80
N ASP A 167 -0.59 9.20 -12.49
CA ASP A 167 -1.28 10.38 -11.92
C ASP A 167 -2.53 10.01 -11.11
N GLU A 168 -3.01 8.77 -11.25
CA GLU A 168 -4.16 8.22 -10.52
C GLU A 168 -3.72 7.48 -9.24
N PHE A 169 -2.41 7.43 -8.96
CA PHE A 169 -1.85 6.78 -7.77
C PHE A 169 -1.26 7.79 -6.76
N PRO A 170 -1.61 7.70 -5.46
CA PRO A 170 -2.54 6.74 -4.87
C PRO A 170 -4.01 7.07 -5.23
N PRO A 171 -4.90 6.06 -5.25
CA PRO A 171 -6.32 6.32 -5.41
C PRO A 171 -6.84 7.22 -4.29
N GLU A 172 -7.91 7.97 -4.55
CA GLU A 172 -8.58 8.75 -3.50
C GLU A 172 -9.05 7.81 -2.39
N CYS A 173 -8.51 8.02 -1.18
CA CYS A 173 -8.86 7.28 0.03
C CYS A 173 -9.99 7.97 0.80
#